data_AF-M7U3W2-F1
#
_entry.id   AF-M7U3W2-F1
#
_cell.length_a   1.000
_cell.length_b   1.000
_cell.length_c   1.000
_cell.angle_alpha   90.00
_cell.angle_beta   90.00
_cell.angle_gamma   90.00
#
_symmetry.space_group_name_H-M   'P 1'
#
loop_
_entity.id
_entity.type
_entity.pdbx_description
1 polymer ?
#
loop_
_entity_poly.entity_id
_entity_poly.type
_entity_poly.pdbx_seq_one_letter_code
_entity_poly.pdbx_strand_id
1 'polypeptide(L)'
;MTKMSESGYNRVFKLTMDNGAVAIARIPLRNLCPDSKATASEVATMDFARTILDIPVSKVYAWSADSNNPVKTDYIIMDKAPGISRANRNYESYKSVVSRNEIVAKLASRQKFVADIVAIEKKLLSIVFKRLVFISAMGSVGTC
;
A
#
# COMPACT_ATOMS: atom_id res chain seq x y z
N MET A 1 3.88 -19.15 5.88
CA MET A 1 4.02 -18.07 4.88
C MET A 1 3.32 -18.50 3.61
N THR A 2 2.50 -17.64 3.01
CA THR A 2 1.77 -17.95 1.75
C THR A 2 2.06 -16.86 0.72
N LYS A 3 2.46 -17.25 -0.49
CA LYS A 3 2.63 -16.29 -1.61
C LYS A 3 1.24 -15.81 -2.06
N MET A 4 1.04 -14.50 -2.06
CA MET A 4 -0.27 -13.88 -2.40
C MET A 4 -0.34 -13.51 -3.87
N SER A 5 0.70 -12.85 -4.36
CA SER A 5 0.78 -12.36 -5.73
C SER A 5 2.23 -12.12 -6.12
N GLU A 6 2.49 -12.22 -7.41
CA GLU A 6 3.70 -11.73 -8.04
C GLU A 6 3.26 -10.84 -9.19
N SER A 7 3.61 -9.56 -9.12
CA SER A 7 3.50 -8.63 -10.24
C SER A 7 4.86 -8.46 -10.88
N GLY A 8 4.93 -7.81 -12.05
CA GLY A 8 6.21 -7.52 -12.70
C GLY A 8 7.19 -6.68 -11.86
N TYR A 9 6.72 -6.08 -10.78
CA TYR A 9 7.51 -5.18 -9.93
C TYR A 9 7.72 -5.70 -8.50
N ASN A 10 6.83 -6.56 -8.00
CA ASN A 10 6.82 -6.95 -6.60
C ASN A 10 6.38 -8.40 -6.39
N ARG A 11 7.10 -9.15 -5.57
CA ARG A 11 6.61 -10.40 -4.95
C ARG A 11 6.01 -10.09 -3.60
N VAL A 12 4.80 -10.56 -3.35
CA VAL A 12 4.06 -10.28 -2.11
C VAL A 12 3.72 -11.59 -1.40
N PHE A 13 4.10 -11.64 -0.13
CA PHE A 13 3.88 -12.76 0.76
C PHE A 13 3.01 -12.33 1.93
N LYS A 14 2.04 -13.19 2.28
CA LYS A 14 1.29 -13.08 3.53
C LYS A 14 2.01 -13.88 4.60
N LEU A 15 2.37 -13.18 5.67
CA LEU A 15 2.93 -13.75 6.89
C LEU A 15 1.80 -13.83 7.91
N THR A 16 1.49 -15.04 8.37
CA THR A 16 0.57 -15.25 9.51
C THR A 16 1.44 -15.66 10.68
N MET A 17 1.41 -14.87 11.75
CA MET A 17 2.11 -15.14 13.00
C MET A 17 1.33 -16.17 13.84
N ASP A 18 2.00 -16.75 14.82
CA ASP A 18 1.43 -17.70 15.80
C ASP A 18 0.28 -17.09 16.61
N ASN A 19 0.37 -15.81 16.96
CA ASN A 19 -0.69 -15.06 17.62
C ASN A 19 -1.88 -14.67 16.71
N GLY A 20 -1.89 -15.14 15.46
CA GLY A 20 -2.93 -14.84 14.47
C GLY A 20 -2.79 -13.48 13.77
N ALA A 21 -1.80 -12.66 14.14
CA ALA A 21 -1.52 -11.42 13.44
C ALA A 21 -1.07 -11.67 11.99
N VAL A 22 -1.44 -10.78 11.08
CA VAL A 22 -1.12 -10.90 9.65
C VAL A 22 -0.30 -9.70 9.20
N ALA A 23 0.88 -9.98 8.65
CA ALA A 23 1.73 -9.00 7.99
C ALA A 23 1.89 -9.33 6.50
N ILE A 24 2.21 -8.31 5.71
CA ILE A 24 2.54 -8.42 4.30
C ILE A 24 4.02 -8.15 4.15
N ALA A 25 4.74 -9.12 3.59
CA ALA A 25 6.12 -8.95 3.16
C ALA A 25 6.15 -8.74 1.65
N ARG A 26 6.72 -7.63 1.22
CA ARG A 26 6.90 -7.27 -0.17
C ARG A 26 8.37 -7.23 -0.52
N ILE A 27 8.73 -7.89 -1.61
CA ILE A 27 10.08 -7.94 -2.15
C ILE A 27 10.05 -7.33 -3.56
N PRO A 28 10.66 -6.16 -3.78
CA PRO A 28 10.79 -5.56 -5.09
C PRO A 28 11.60 -6.46 -6.04
N LEU A 29 11.17 -6.55 -7.29
CA LEU A 29 11.92 -7.19 -8.36
C LEU A 29 12.85 -6.15 -8.99
N ARG A 30 14.16 -6.30 -8.78
CA ARG A 30 15.20 -5.34 -9.20
C ARG A 30 15.34 -5.15 -10.72
N ASN A 31 14.59 -5.90 -11.51
CA ASN A 31 14.75 -5.97 -12.96
C ASN A 31 14.50 -4.63 -13.68
N LEU A 32 13.84 -3.65 -13.03
CA LEU A 32 13.44 -2.38 -13.65
C LEU A 32 14.03 -1.13 -12.97
N CYS A 33 14.60 -1.24 -11.77
CA CYS A 33 15.28 -0.14 -11.10
C CYS A 33 16.47 -0.71 -10.31
N PRO A 34 17.71 -0.56 -10.82
CA PRO A 34 18.92 -1.00 -10.12
C PRO A 34 19.18 -0.20 -8.84
N ASP A 35 18.53 0.95 -8.69
CA ASP A 35 18.72 1.85 -7.57
C ASP A 35 17.92 1.39 -6.35
N SER A 36 18.65 1.06 -5.28
CA SER A 36 18.13 0.83 -3.92
C SER A 36 17.23 1.95 -3.39
N LYS A 37 17.24 3.13 -4.03
CA LYS A 37 16.43 4.29 -3.66
C LYS A 37 14.94 4.11 -3.89
N ALA A 38 14.51 3.16 -4.74
CA ALA A 38 13.09 2.94 -5.02
C ALA A 38 12.33 2.49 -3.75
N THR A 39 12.88 1.52 -3.03
CA THR A 39 12.32 0.99 -1.78
C THR A 39 12.24 2.09 -0.70
N ALA A 40 13.33 2.84 -0.53
CA ALA A 40 13.39 3.94 0.45
C ALA A 40 12.39 5.06 0.12
N SER A 41 12.31 5.47 -1.15
CA SER A 41 11.38 6.52 -1.61
C SER A 41 9.93 6.09 -1.44
N GLU A 42 9.63 4.81 -1.68
CA GLU A 42 8.30 4.27 -1.48
C GLU A 42 7.88 4.28 0.00
N VAL A 43 8.75 3.80 0.89
CA VAL A 43 8.48 3.84 2.34
C VAL A 43 8.34 5.27 2.84
N ALA A 44 9.19 6.19 2.38
CA ALA A 44 9.09 7.60 2.73
C ALA A 44 7.77 8.23 2.24
N THR A 45 7.31 7.86 1.04
CA THR A 45 6.02 8.33 0.49
C THR A 45 4.85 7.78 1.29
N MET A 46 4.90 6.51 1.70
CA MET A 46 3.88 5.90 2.58
C MET A 46 3.83 6.59 3.94
N ASP A 47 4.98 6.83 4.57
CA ASP A 47 5.05 7.53 5.85
C ASP A 47 4.49 8.94 5.74
N PHE A 48 4.90 9.69 4.71
CA PHE A 48 4.37 11.02 4.43
C PHE A 48 2.86 11.03 4.21
N ALA A 49 2.33 10.10 3.40
CA ALA A 49 0.90 9.99 3.16
C ALA A 49 0.13 9.71 4.46
N ARG A 50 0.70 8.90 5.36
CA ARG A 50 0.08 8.61 6.65
C ARG A 50 0.16 9.78 7.63
N THR A 51 1.34 10.37 7.78
CA THR A 51 1.65 11.32 8.87
C THR A 51 1.28 12.75 8.52
N ILE A 52 1.49 13.17 7.27
CA ILE A 52 1.25 14.54 6.82
C ILE A 52 -0.14 14.69 6.18
N LEU A 53 -0.54 13.72 5.35
CA LEU A 53 -1.83 13.81 4.64
C LEU A 53 -2.99 13.12 5.35
N ASP A 54 -2.71 12.34 6.40
CA ASP A 54 -3.72 11.53 7.08
C ASP A 54 -4.52 10.66 6.08
N ILE A 55 -3.80 10.04 5.13
CA ILE A 55 -4.37 9.07 4.19
C ILE A 55 -4.19 7.69 4.79
N PRO A 56 -5.26 6.86 4.85
CA PRO A 56 -5.18 5.51 5.40
C PRO A 56 -4.41 4.57 4.46
N VAL A 57 -3.09 4.63 4.53
CA VAL A 57 -2.17 3.69 3.87
C VAL A 57 -1.74 2.59 4.84
N SER A 58 -1.08 1.54 4.35
CA SER A 58 -0.53 0.49 5.19
C SER A 58 0.60 1.00 6.09
N LYS A 59 0.64 0.56 7.35
CA LYS A 59 1.72 0.87 8.28
C LYS A 59 2.92 -0.01 7.98
N VAL A 60 4.07 0.60 7.73
CA VAL A 60 5.35 -0.12 7.58
C VAL A 60 5.86 -0.50 8.97
N TYR A 61 6.22 -1.77 9.15
CA TYR A 61 6.82 -2.30 10.38
C TYR A 61 8.34 -2.35 10.30
N ALA A 62 8.87 -2.79 9.16
CA ALA A 62 10.30 -2.88 8.92
C ALA A 62 10.58 -2.84 7.42
N TRP A 63 11.74 -2.34 7.01
CA TRP A 63 12.14 -2.34 5.61
C TRP A 63 13.67 -2.30 5.50
N SER A 64 14.21 -2.74 4.37
CA SER A 64 15.63 -2.56 4.01
C SER A 64 15.72 -2.28 2.52
N ALA A 65 16.48 -1.26 2.15
CA ALA A 65 16.90 -0.99 0.77
C ALA A 65 18.32 -1.50 0.47
N ASP A 66 19.07 -1.88 1.51
CA ASP A 66 20.38 -2.48 1.32
C ASP A 66 20.21 -3.98 1.07
N SER A 67 20.88 -4.50 0.03
CA SER A 67 20.93 -5.92 -0.27
C SER A 67 21.91 -6.70 0.62
N ASN A 68 22.75 -6.04 1.41
CA ASN A 68 23.57 -6.62 2.47
C ASN A 68 22.77 -6.91 3.75
N ASN A 69 21.52 -7.34 3.59
CA ASN A 69 20.68 -7.81 4.69
C ASN A 69 20.51 -9.34 4.60
N PRO A 70 20.05 -10.03 5.65
CA PRO A 70 19.91 -11.49 5.65
C PRO A 70 19.02 -12.07 4.53
N VAL A 71 18.06 -11.28 4.02
CA VAL A 71 17.17 -11.64 2.90
C VAL A 71 17.87 -11.49 1.54
N LYS A 72 19.06 -10.86 1.52
CA LYS A 72 19.90 -10.58 0.34
C LYS A 72 19.23 -9.71 -0.72
N THR A 73 18.15 -9.04 -0.36
CA THR A 73 17.40 -8.17 -1.26
C THR A 73 16.54 -7.19 -0.48
N ASP A 74 16.15 -6.11 -1.14
CA ASP A 74 15.21 -5.13 -0.63
C ASP A 74 13.92 -5.80 -0.17
N TYR A 75 13.37 -5.31 0.93
CA TYR A 75 12.10 -5.78 1.43
C TYR A 75 11.36 -4.69 2.21
N ILE A 76 10.04 -4.83 2.26
CA ILE A 76 9.16 -4.02 3.10
C ILE A 76 8.19 -4.98 3.80
N ILE A 77 8.16 -4.93 5.12
CA ILE A 77 7.20 -5.62 5.99
C ILE A 77 6.20 -4.58 6.47
N MET A 78 4.93 -4.79 6.18
CA MET A 78 3.86 -3.84 6.48
C MET A 78 2.59 -4.54 6.96
N ASP A 79 1.63 -3.77 7.46
CA ASP A 79 0.32 -4.28 7.81
C ASP A 79 -0.44 -4.81 6.58
N LYS A 80 -1.40 -5.70 6.82
CA LYS A 80 -2.37 -6.06 5.79
C LYS A 80 -3.47 -5.01 5.77
N ALA A 81 -3.59 -4.28 4.65
CA ALA A 81 -4.70 -3.37 4.45
C ALA A 81 -6.06 -4.10 4.62
N PRO A 82 -6.98 -3.56 5.45
CA PRO A 82 -8.29 -4.16 5.64
C PRO A 82 -9.16 -4.00 4.39
N GLY A 83 -10.03 -4.97 4.14
CA GLY A 83 -11.00 -4.93 3.04
C GLY A 83 -10.61 -5.74 1.80
N ILE A 84 -11.36 -5.51 0.72
CA ILE A 84 -11.21 -6.19 -0.58
C ILE A 84 -10.91 -5.17 -1.68
N SER A 85 -10.06 -5.55 -2.63
CA SER A 85 -9.86 -4.75 -3.85
C SER A 85 -11.19 -4.55 -4.56
N ARG A 86 -11.41 -3.35 -5.12
CA ARG A 86 -12.61 -3.06 -5.93
C ARG A 86 -12.73 -3.97 -7.14
N ALA A 87 -11.60 -4.36 -7.74
CA ALA A 87 -11.60 -5.28 -8.87
C ALA A 87 -12.27 -6.61 -8.49
N ASN A 88 -11.97 -7.13 -7.29
CA ASN A 88 -12.57 -8.35 -6.78
C ASN A 88 -14.03 -8.15 -6.36
N ARG A 89 -14.39 -6.97 -5.85
CA ARG A 89 -15.78 -6.63 -5.47
C ARG A 89 -16.74 -6.63 -6.67
N ASN A 90 -16.26 -6.29 -7.86
CA ASN A 90 -17.09 -6.26 -9.07
C ASN A 90 -17.47 -7.66 -9.58
N TYR A 91 -16.68 -8.69 -9.26
CA TYR A 91 -16.97 -10.09 -9.64
C TYR A 91 -18.22 -10.65 -8.96
N GLU A 92 -18.56 -10.18 -7.75
CA GLU A 92 -19.77 -10.61 -7.03
C GLU A 92 -21.02 -9.79 -7.39
N SER A 93 -20.85 -8.67 -8.10
CA SER A 93 -21.92 -7.67 -8.30
C SER A 93 -22.75 -7.86 -9.58
N TYR A 94 -22.45 -8.86 -10.41
CA TYR A 94 -23.17 -9.14 -11.67
C TYR A 94 -24.44 -9.98 -11.49
N LYS A 95 -24.67 -10.54 -10.30
CA LYS A 95 -25.90 -11.27 -9.97
C LYS A 95 -26.88 -10.37 -9.21
N SER A 96 -28.10 -10.35 -9.73
CA SER A 96 -29.35 -9.87 -9.12
C SER A 96 -29.38 -8.44 -8.59
N VAL A 97 -29.87 -7.53 -9.43
CA VAL A 97 -30.57 -6.33 -8.96
C VAL A 97 -32.04 -6.54 -9.31
N VAL A 98 -32.91 -6.68 -8.30
CA VAL A 98 -34.31 -7.10 -8.52
C VAL A 98 -35.30 -5.99 -8.14
N SER A 99 -34.87 -4.97 -7.37
CA SER A 99 -35.76 -3.89 -6.91
C SER A 99 -35.17 -2.47 -7.02
N ARG A 100 -36.06 -1.45 -7.10
CA ARG A 100 -35.67 -0.02 -7.10
C ARG A 100 -34.84 0.36 -5.87
N ASN A 101 -35.15 -0.19 -4.70
CA ASN A 101 -34.44 0.13 -3.46
C ASN A 101 -33.00 -0.39 -3.48
N GLU A 102 -32.77 -1.59 -4.03
CA GLU A 102 -31.42 -2.13 -4.23
C GLU A 102 -30.60 -1.30 -5.23
N ILE A 103 -31.24 -0.79 -6.29
CA ILE A 103 -30.59 0.12 -7.26
C ILE A 103 -30.12 1.38 -6.54
N VAL A 104 -31.00 2.03 -5.77
CA VAL A 104 -30.69 3.27 -5.04
C VAL A 104 -29.55 3.04 -4.04
N ALA A 105 -29.58 1.94 -3.29
CA ALA A 105 -28.50 1.59 -2.35
C ALA A 105 -27.15 1.34 -3.07
N LYS A 106 -27.18 0.65 -4.21
CA LYS A 106 -25.98 0.40 -5.04
C LYS A 106 -25.41 1.70 -5.60
N LEU A 107 -26.26 2.60 -6.08
CA LEU A 107 -25.85 3.93 -6.56
C LEU A 107 -25.27 4.78 -5.43
N ALA A 108 -25.90 4.81 -4.25
CA ALA A 108 -25.40 5.52 -3.09
C ALA A 108 -24.00 5.01 -2.67
N SER A 109 -23.78 3.69 -2.67
CA SER A 109 -22.47 3.12 -2.36
C SER A 109 -21.40 3.46 -3.40
N ARG A 110 -21.77 3.53 -4.69
CA ARG A 110 -20.88 4.00 -5.77
C ARG A 110 -20.55 5.49 -5.62
N GLN A 111 -21.54 6.31 -5.30
CA GLN A 111 -21.36 7.75 -5.09
C GLN A 111 -20.44 8.02 -3.89
N LYS A 112 -20.66 7.32 -2.77
CA LYS A 112 -19.79 7.41 -1.59
C LYS A 112 -18.34 7.06 -1.95
N PHE A 113 -18.15 5.97 -2.68
CA PHE A 113 -16.82 5.57 -3.12
C PHE A 113 -16.13 6.64 -4.00
N VAL A 114 -16.86 7.24 -4.94
CA VAL A 114 -16.31 8.32 -5.78
C VAL A 114 -15.96 9.54 -4.92
N ALA A 115 -16.78 9.88 -3.93
CA ALA A 115 -16.49 10.94 -2.99
C ALA A 115 -15.21 10.66 -2.18
N ASP A 116 -14.99 9.42 -1.76
CA ASP A 116 -13.77 9.00 -1.04
C ASP A 116 -12.51 9.17 -1.92
N ILE A 117 -12.57 8.81 -3.22
CA ILE A 117 -11.46 9.08 -4.17
C ILE A 117 -11.18 10.58 -4.25
N VAL A 118 -12.22 11.38 -4.47
CA VAL A 118 -12.07 12.84 -4.64
C VAL A 118 -11.49 13.47 -3.37
N ALA A 119 -11.85 12.97 -2.18
CA ALA A 119 -11.27 13.42 -0.92
C ALA A 119 -9.77 13.13 -0.84
N ILE A 120 -9.32 11.93 -1.25
CA ILE A 120 -7.90 11.57 -1.30
C ILE A 120 -7.16 12.44 -2.32
N GLU A 121 -7.72 12.64 -3.51
CA GLU A 121 -7.13 13.47 -4.56
C GLU A 121 -6.95 14.93 -4.09
N LYS A 122 -7.97 15.50 -3.46
CA LYS A 122 -7.88 16.85 -2.87
C LYS A 122 -6.76 16.94 -1.83
N LYS A 123 -6.59 15.93 -0.98
CA LYS A 123 -5.48 15.87 -0.01
C LYS A 123 -4.14 15.86 -0.74
N LEU A 124 -3.96 15.00 -1.74
CA LEU A 124 -2.73 14.92 -2.52
C LEU A 124 -2.40 16.24 -3.25
N LEU A 125 -3.40 16.88 -3.84
CA LEU A 125 -3.24 18.14 -4.57
C LEU A 125 -3.05 19.37 -3.66
N SER A 126 -3.38 19.26 -2.38
CA SER A 126 -3.22 20.37 -1.42
C SER A 126 -1.77 20.65 -1.03
N ILE A 127 -0.82 19.78 -1.42
CA ILE A 127 0.59 19.89 -1.05
C ILE A 127 1.39 20.66 -2.08
N VAL A 128 2.28 21.51 -1.58
CA VAL A 128 3.38 22.09 -2.35
C VAL A 128 4.70 21.54 -1.81
N PHE A 129 5.47 20.83 -2.64
CA PHE A 129 6.71 20.12 -2.27
C PHE A 129 7.92 21.03 -1.91
N LYS A 130 7.69 22.25 -1.44
CA LYS A 130 8.76 23.24 -1.17
C LYS A 130 9.51 23.02 0.15
N ARG A 131 9.02 22.15 1.06
CA ARG A 131 9.58 22.01 2.41
C ARG A 131 9.37 20.61 3.00
N LEU A 132 9.91 19.59 2.36
CA LEU A 132 9.99 18.24 2.95
C LEU A 132 11.33 18.09 3.68
N VAL A 133 11.31 18.20 5.00
CA VAL A 133 12.39 17.71 5.86
C VAL A 133 12.09 16.23 6.09
N PHE A 134 12.95 15.35 5.57
CA PHE A 134 12.83 13.92 5.76
C PHE A 134 12.93 13.58 7.25
N ILE A 135 11.82 13.15 7.85
CA ILE A 135 11.85 12.51 9.16
C ILE A 135 12.50 11.14 8.94
N SER A 136 13.62 10.90 9.62
CA SER A 136 14.39 9.67 9.53
C SER A 136 13.52 8.49 9.98
N ALA A 137 12.88 7.80 9.03
CA ALA A 137 12.28 6.51 9.27
C ALA A 137 13.43 5.53 9.50
N MET A 138 13.55 5.03 10.72
CA MET A 138 14.56 4.05 11.16
C MET A 138 14.74 2.94 10.12
N GLY A 139 15.79 3.08 9.32
CA GLY A 139 16.21 2.18 8.27
C GLY A 139 17.57 2.68 7.83
N SER A 140 18.60 1.85 7.99
CA SER A 140 19.97 2.20 7.60
C SER A 140 20.00 2.52 6.12
N VAL A 141 19.97 3.80 5.76
CA VAL A 141 20.39 4.26 4.45
C VAL A 141 21.91 4.08 4.46
N GLY A 142 22.38 2.95 3.94
CA GLY A 142 23.81 2.75 3.69
C GLY A 142 24.33 3.94 2.91
N THR A 143 25.30 4.63 3.49
CA THR A 143 26.02 5.75 2.86
C THR A 143 26.70 5.24 1.60
N CYS A 144 26.46 5.91 0.48
CA CYS A 144 27.53 6.09 -0.51
C CYS A 144 28.36 7.29 -0.05
#